data_AF-A0A944Z5Q5-F1
#
_entry.id   AF-A0A944Z5Q5-F1
#
_cell.length_a   1.000
_cell.length_b   1.000
_cell.length_c   1.000
_cell.angle_alpha   90.00
_cell.angle_beta   90.00
_cell.angle_gamma   90.00
#
_symmetry.space_group_name_H-M   'P 1'
#
loop_
_entity.id
_entity.type
_entity.pdbx_description
1 polymer ?
#
loop_
_entity_poly.entity_id
_entity_poly.type
_entity_poly.pdbx_seq_one_letter_code
_entity_poly.pdbx_strand_id
1 'polypeptide(L)'
;MNELMSVLPLVIVLVVFYTILWVPQRRRNKKHTQMINDLKIGNNVITDSGIHGRVVSLDEDTVTLVLKKGEIVVSKAKIDGLK
;
A
#
# COMPACT_ATOMS: atom_id res chain seq x y z
N MET A 1 43.24 18.52 14.54
CA MET A 1 42.36 17.52 15.20
C MET A 1 41.21 18.30 15.82
N ASN A 2 39.94 18.28 15.43
CA ASN A 2 39.18 17.31 14.64
C ASN A 2 37.91 17.99 14.07
N GLU A 3 38.01 18.72 12.95
CA GLU A 3 36.84 19.24 12.23
C GLU A 3 35.86 18.10 11.86
N LEU A 4 36.39 16.90 11.65
CA LEU A 4 35.59 15.68 11.43
C LEU A 4 34.77 15.28 12.66
N MET A 5 35.26 15.52 13.88
CA MET A 5 34.51 15.22 15.11
C MET A 5 33.45 16.29 15.42
N SER A 6 33.62 17.54 14.98
CA SER A 6 32.59 18.57 15.15
C SER A 6 31.41 18.41 14.20
N VAL A 7 31.61 17.84 13.00
CA VAL A 7 30.51 17.55 12.06
C VAL A 7 29.83 16.19 12.33
N LEU A 8 30.49 15.31 13.08
CA LEU A 8 30.00 13.96 13.38
C LEU A 8 28.59 13.93 14.02
N PRO A 9 28.25 14.78 15.01
CA PRO A 9 26.92 14.79 15.61
C PRO A 9 25.83 15.17 14.61
N LEU A 10 26.11 16.13 13.73
CA LEU A 10 25.15 16.61 12.72
C LEU A 10 24.88 15.53 11.66
N VAL A 11 25.92 14.81 11.23
CA VAL A 11 25.79 13.67 10.30
C VAL A 11 24.99 12.53 10.94
N ILE A 12 25.23 12.21 12.22
CA ILE A 12 24.49 11.16 12.94
C ILE A 12 23.00 11.50 13.00
N VAL A 13 22.64 12.73 13.36
CA VAL A 13 21.24 13.17 13.41
C VAL A 13 20.59 13.06 12.03
N LEU A 14 21.27 13.52 10.96
CA LEU A 14 20.76 13.38 9.60
C LEU A 14 20.54 11.91 9.19
N VAL A 15 21.46 11.02 9.51
CA VAL A 15 21.31 9.57 9.22
C VAL A 15 20.15 8.97 10.00
N VAL A 16 19.99 9.29 11.27
CA VAL A 16 18.89 8.78 12.11
C VAL A 16 17.54 9.28 11.59
N PHE A 17 17.39 10.58 11.32
CA PHE A 17 16.15 11.12 10.76
C PHE A 17 15.82 10.53 9.39
N TYR A 18 16.82 10.40 8.51
CA TYR A 18 16.64 9.82 7.19
C TYR A 18 16.20 8.35 7.23
N THR A 19 16.83 7.55 8.10
CA THR A 19 16.46 6.13 8.24
C THR A 19 15.06 5.95 8.79
N ILE A 20 14.61 6.80 9.73
CA ILE A 20 13.25 6.77 10.27
C ILE A 20 12.19 7.06 9.20
N LEU A 21 12.47 7.94 8.23
CA LEU A 21 11.52 8.24 7.14
C LEU A 21 11.55 7.19 6.03
N TRP A 22 12.72 6.62 5.72
CA TRP A 22 12.86 5.64 4.65
C TRP A 22 12.26 4.27 5.01
N VAL A 23 12.52 3.79 6.23
CA VAL A 23 12.05 2.48 6.73
C VAL A 23 10.53 2.28 6.62
N PRO A 24 9.65 3.21 7.03
CA PRO A 24 8.21 3.04 6.94
C PRO A 24 7.73 2.95 5.49
N GLN A 25 8.35 3.69 4.57
CA GLN A 25 8.02 3.60 3.15
C GLN A 25 8.42 2.24 2.57
N ARG A 26 9.62 1.74 2.88
CA ARG A 26 10.04 0.37 2.52
C ARG A 26 9.07 -0.68 3.07
N ARG A 27 8.61 -0.52 4.31
CA ARG A 27 7.65 -1.46 4.93
C ARG A 27 6.28 -1.42 4.24
N ARG A 28 5.77 -0.25 3.87
CA ARG A 28 4.50 -0.11 3.13
C ARG A 28 4.57 -0.76 1.76
N ASN A 29 5.64 -0.51 1.00
CA ASN A 29 5.82 -1.11 -0.33
C ASN A 29 5.92 -2.63 -0.23
N LYS A 30 6.74 -3.15 0.71
CA LYS A 30 6.85 -4.60 0.95
C LYS A 30 5.50 -5.24 1.30
N LYS A 31 4.71 -4.61 2.19
CA LYS A 31 3.37 -5.10 2.56
C LYS A 31 2.42 -5.13 1.36
N HIS A 32 2.46 -4.10 0.52
CA HIS A 32 1.61 -4.06 -0.66
C HIS A 32 1.99 -5.14 -1.67
N THR A 33 3.28 -5.31 -1.96
CA THR A 33 3.76 -6.40 -2.82
C THR A 33 3.41 -7.78 -2.24
N GLN A 34 3.58 -7.98 -0.93
CA GLN A 34 3.20 -9.22 -0.25
C GLN A 34 1.70 -9.49 -0.37
N MET A 35 0.84 -8.47 -0.17
CA MET A 35 -0.60 -8.60 -0.32
C MET A 35 -1.01 -9.03 -1.74
N ILE A 36 -0.37 -8.48 -2.78
CA ILE A 36 -0.62 -8.88 -4.17
C ILE A 36 -0.14 -10.31 -4.43
N ASN A 37 1.03 -10.69 -3.90
CA ASN A 37 1.55 -12.05 -4.03
C ASN A 37 0.69 -13.09 -3.28
N ASP A 38 0.05 -12.68 -2.18
CA ASP A 38 -0.81 -13.54 -1.37
C ASP A 38 -2.25 -13.64 -1.93
N LEU A 39 -2.57 -12.87 -2.98
CA LEU A 39 -3.90 -12.83 -3.58
C LEU A 39 -4.24 -14.19 -4.22
N LYS A 40 -5.41 -14.73 -3.89
CA LYS A 40 -5.88 -16.02 -4.43
C LYS A 40 -7.31 -15.93 -4.92
N ILE A 41 -7.66 -16.81 -5.85
CA ILE A 41 -9.04 -17.01 -6.29
C ILE A 41 -9.91 -17.34 -5.08
N GLY A 42 -11.05 -16.67 -4.97
CA GLY A 42 -11.99 -16.79 -3.85
C GLY A 42 -11.77 -15.77 -2.72
N ASN A 43 -10.68 -15.00 -2.73
CA ASN A 43 -10.50 -13.92 -1.76
C ASN A 43 -11.52 -12.80 -1.96
N ASN A 44 -12.01 -12.23 -0.86
CA ASN A 44 -12.76 -10.98 -0.89
C ASN A 44 -11.75 -9.84 -0.79
N VAL A 45 -11.85 -8.88 -1.70
CA VAL A 45 -10.89 -7.78 -1.82
C VAL A 45 -11.62 -6.45 -1.92
N ILE A 46 -10.92 -5.39 -1.54
CA ILE A 46 -11.34 -4.01 -1.72
C ILE A 46 -10.29 -3.34 -2.59
N THR A 47 -10.70 -2.79 -3.73
CA THR A 47 -9.81 -2.03 -4.61
C THR A 47 -9.45 -0.68 -3.98
N ASP A 48 -8.41 -0.01 -4.46
CA ASP A 48 -8.09 1.34 -3.97
C ASP A 48 -9.20 2.37 -4.27
N SER A 49 -9.98 2.15 -5.33
CA SER A 49 -11.20 2.95 -5.60
C SER A 49 -12.36 2.65 -4.63
N GLY A 50 -12.23 1.65 -3.76
CA GLY A 50 -13.21 1.27 -2.76
C GLY A 50 -14.22 0.24 -3.22
N ILE A 51 -14.03 -0.42 -4.37
CA ILE A 51 -14.93 -1.46 -4.88
C ILE A 51 -14.71 -2.76 -4.12
N HIS A 52 -15.78 -3.36 -3.64
CA HIS A 52 -15.76 -4.66 -2.97
C HIS A 52 -16.12 -5.76 -3.97
N GLY A 53 -15.32 -6.82 -4.01
CA GLY A 53 -15.58 -7.95 -4.89
C GLY A 53 -14.88 -9.23 -4.43
N ARG A 54 -15.23 -10.35 -5.06
CA ARG A 54 -14.55 -11.62 -4.89
C ARG A 54 -13.69 -11.93 -6.11
N VAL A 55 -12.43 -12.29 -5.90
CA VAL A 55 -11.52 -12.70 -6.98
C VAL A 55 -12.00 -14.00 -7.61
N VAL A 56 -12.17 -14.00 -8.93
CA VAL A 56 -12.56 -15.19 -9.71
C VAL A 56 -11.52 -15.62 -10.74
N SER A 57 -10.70 -14.68 -11.21
CA SER A 57 -9.55 -14.96 -12.08
C SER A 57 -8.39 -14.05 -11.70
N LEU A 58 -7.19 -14.56 -11.87
CA LEU A 58 -5.92 -13.89 -11.66
C LEU A 58 -5.05 -14.16 -12.88
N ASP A 59 -4.67 -13.10 -13.58
CA ASP A 59 -3.64 -13.11 -14.63
C ASP A 59 -2.42 -12.31 -14.14
N GLU A 60 -1.37 -12.19 -14.94
CA GLU A 60 -0.11 -11.53 -14.53
C GLU A 60 -0.32 -10.08 -14.07
N ASP A 61 -1.10 -9.30 -14.83
CA ASP A 61 -1.31 -7.87 -14.59
C ASP A 61 -2.76 -7.51 -14.24
N THR A 62 -3.69 -8.47 -14.26
CA THR A 62 -5.12 -8.20 -14.11
C THR A 62 -5.80 -9.15 -13.13
N VAL A 63 -6.84 -8.63 -12.48
CA VAL A 63 -7.68 -9.39 -11.55
C VAL A 63 -9.14 -9.24 -11.96
N THR A 64 -9.84 -10.35 -12.14
CA THR A 64 -11.28 -10.33 -12.40
C THR A 64 -12.04 -10.51 -11.10
N LEU A 65 -12.97 -9.59 -10.83
CA LEU A 65 -13.81 -9.59 -9.63
C LEU A 65 -15.27 -9.92 -9.97
N VAL A 66 -15.87 -10.83 -9.21
CA VAL A 66 -17.33 -11.03 -9.20
C VAL A 66 -17.97 -10.14 -8.16
N LEU A 67 -19.01 -9.46 -8.61
CA LEU A 67 -19.87 -8.58 -7.84
C LEU A 67 -21.17 -9.31 -7.48
N LYS A 68 -21.83 -8.85 -6.43
CA LYS A 68 -23.03 -9.51 -5.92
C LYS A 68 -24.21 -9.17 -6.83
N LYS A 69 -24.65 -10.11 -7.67
CA LYS A 69 -25.83 -9.95 -8.56
C LYS A 69 -25.78 -8.69 -9.46
N GLY A 70 -24.59 -8.26 -9.87
CA GLY A 70 -24.42 -7.04 -10.67
C GLY A 70 -24.44 -5.73 -9.87
N GLU A 71 -24.63 -5.79 -8.55
CA GLU A 71 -24.52 -4.63 -7.67
C GLU A 71 -23.05 -4.34 -7.35
N ILE A 72 -22.63 -3.10 -7.55
CA ILE A 72 -21.30 -2.62 -7.16
C ILE A 72 -21.38 -2.07 -5.74
N VAL A 73 -20.72 -2.74 -4.81
CA VAL A 73 -20.59 -2.25 -3.43
C VAL A 73 -19.33 -1.39 -3.34
N VAL A 74 -19.47 -0.12 -2.98
CA VAL A 74 -18.36 0.84 -2.88
C VAL A 74 -18.24 1.38 -1.45
N SER A 75 -17.01 1.52 -0.97
CA SER A 75 -16.70 2.14 0.32
C SER A 75 -17.13 3.60 0.35
N LYS A 76 -17.97 3.97 1.33
CA LYS A 76 -18.46 5.35 1.51
C LYS A 76 -17.34 6.40 1.59
N ALA A 77 -16.19 6.05 2.15
CA ALA A 77 -15.02 6.94 2.27
C ALA A 77 -14.40 7.34 0.91
N LYS A 78 -14.77 6.66 -0.19
CA LYS A 78 -14.33 6.95 -1.56
C LYS A 78 -15.44 7.63 -2.39
N ILE A 79 -16.53 8.08 -1.76
CA ILE A 79 -17.61 8.84 -2.42
C ILE A 79 -17.35 10.34 -2.22
N ASP A 80 -17.28 11.09 -3.32
CA ASP A 80 -16.95 12.52 -3.33
C ASP A 80 -18.14 13.43 -2.97
N GLY A 81 -19.37 13.02 -3.30
CA GLY A 81 -20.56 13.81 -3.02
C GLY A 81 -21.87 13.14 -3.44
N LEU A 82 -22.99 13.78 -3.11
CA LEU A 82 -24.34 13.40 -3.53
C LEU A 82 -24.86 14.42 -4.55
N LYS A 83 -25.69 13.95 -5.50
CA LYS A 83 -26.43 14.81 -6.43
C LYS A 83 -27.87 14.98 -5.95
#